data_AF-A0A0D0AJT2-F1
#
_entry.id   AF-A0A0D0AJT2-F1
#
_cell.length_a   1.000
_cell.length_b   1.000
_cell.length_c   1.000
_cell.angle_alpha   90.00
_cell.angle_beta   90.00
_cell.angle_gamma   90.00
#
_symmetry.space_group_name_H-M   'P 1'
#
loop_
_entity.id
_entity.type
_entity.pdbx_description
1 polymer ?
#
loop_
_entity_poly.entity_id
_entity_poly.type
_entity_poly.pdbx_seq_one_letter_code
_entity_poly.pdbx_strand_id
1 'polypeptide(L)'
;IVFADMLKEFGILEKMLSVTCDNTSNNNVMVDELEILVPECAGEASHTWCFLHTVNLIAKSLIQEFDVSKKDAEHALNESADTEDGEDKLIELNTQYSEDDDLQDNNDGWVNEVDLLPKYQSTELQKNIRPVKLVLVKVC
;
A
#
# COMPACT_ATOMS: atom_id res chain seq x y z
N ILE A 1 -7.48 -13.66 -25.08
CA ILE A 1 -8.29 -14.30 -26.14
C ILE A 1 -9.74 -14.54 -25.70
N VAL A 2 -10.04 -15.42 -24.73
CA VAL A 2 -11.43 -15.74 -24.31
C VAL A 2 -12.30 -14.50 -24.00
N PHE A 3 -11.73 -13.50 -23.32
CA PHE A 3 -12.44 -12.27 -23.00
C PHE A 3 -12.86 -11.47 -24.26
N ALA A 4 -11.97 -11.32 -25.23
CA ALA A 4 -12.28 -10.64 -26.49
C ALA A 4 -13.32 -11.40 -27.32
N ASP A 5 -13.26 -12.73 -27.31
CA ASP A 5 -14.28 -13.57 -27.96
C ASP A 5 -15.67 -13.35 -27.33
N MET A 6 -15.75 -13.23 -26.01
CA MET A 6 -17.00 -12.87 -25.32
C MET A 6 -17.50 -11.49 -25.74
N LEU A 7 -16.63 -10.46 -25.77
CA LEU A 7 -17.03 -9.11 -26.20
C LEU A 7 -17.60 -9.10 -27.62
N LYS A 8 -17.04 -9.94 -28.50
CA LYS A 8 -17.52 -10.14 -29.86
C LYS A 8 -18.86 -10.87 -29.90
N GLU A 9 -19.02 -11.96 -29.14
CA GLU A 9 -20.26 -12.73 -29.04
C GLU A 9 -21.43 -11.86 -28.53
N PHE A 10 -21.17 -11.00 -27.55
CA PHE A 10 -22.16 -10.06 -27.00
C PHE A 10 -22.36 -8.79 -27.85
N GLY A 11 -21.62 -8.60 -28.94
CA GLY A 11 -21.74 -7.43 -29.82
C GLY A 11 -21.41 -6.11 -29.13
N ILE A 12 -20.46 -6.14 -28.19
CA ILE A 12 -19.99 -4.99 -27.41
C ILE A 12 -18.52 -4.64 -27.66
N LEU A 13 -17.82 -5.42 -28.48
CA LEU A 13 -16.41 -5.19 -28.86
C LEU A 13 -16.15 -3.73 -29.29
N GLU A 14 -16.88 -3.24 -30.29
CA GLU A 14 -16.74 -1.87 -30.82
C GLU A 14 -17.33 -0.78 -29.90
N LYS A 15 -17.93 -1.16 -28.76
CA LYS A 15 -18.54 -0.22 -27.80
C LYS A 15 -17.67 -0.04 -26.55
N MET A 16 -16.61 -0.84 -26.41
CA MET A 16 -15.71 -0.77 -25.27
C MET A 16 -14.68 0.33 -25.53
N LEU A 17 -14.73 1.39 -24.72
CA LEU A 17 -13.86 2.56 -24.85
C LEU A 17 -12.66 2.50 -23.92
N SER A 18 -12.86 2.01 -22.70
CA SER A 18 -11.84 2.02 -21.64
C SER A 18 -12.03 0.84 -20.70
N VAL A 19 -10.98 0.52 -19.95
CA VAL A 19 -11.00 -0.52 -18.93
C VAL A 19 -10.50 0.05 -17.60
N THR A 20 -11.17 -0.34 -16.51
CA THR A 20 -10.76 0.01 -15.15
C THR A 20 -10.35 -1.23 -14.40
N CYS A 21 -9.10 -1.31 -13.98
CA CYS A 21 -8.54 -2.47 -13.26
C CYS A 21 -7.73 -2.03 -12.04
N ASP A 22 -7.38 -2.95 -11.14
CA ASP A 22 -6.48 -2.64 -10.02
C ASP A 22 -5.05 -2.28 -10.51
N ASN A 23 -4.27 -1.63 -9.64
CA ASN A 23 -2.96 -1.06 -9.98
C ASN A 23 -1.86 -2.13 -9.85
N THR A 24 -2.00 -3.21 -10.61
CA THR A 24 -1.10 -4.36 -10.56
C THR A 24 -0.44 -4.56 -11.92
N SER A 25 0.85 -4.93 -11.94
CA SER A 25 1.61 -5.04 -13.20
C SER A 25 1.02 -6.05 -14.19
N ASN A 26 0.38 -7.11 -13.67
CA ASN A 26 -0.34 -8.09 -14.48
C ASN A 26 -1.46 -7.45 -15.31
N ASN A 27 -2.11 -6.41 -14.80
CA ASN A 27 -3.14 -5.70 -15.55
C ASN A 27 -2.58 -4.84 -16.67
N ASN A 28 -1.35 -4.34 -16.54
CA ASN A 28 -0.68 -3.65 -17.64
C ASN A 28 -0.47 -4.61 -18.81
N VAL A 29 0.04 -5.81 -18.54
CA VAL A 29 0.22 -6.85 -19.58
C VAL A 29 -1.12 -7.25 -20.21
N MET A 30 -2.18 -7.35 -19.40
CA MET A 30 -3.52 -7.65 -19.89
C MET A 30 -4.06 -6.55 -20.81
N VAL A 31 -3.85 -5.27 -20.45
CA VAL A 31 -4.25 -4.11 -21.25
C VAL A 31 -3.49 -4.06 -22.57
N ASP A 32 -2.18 -4.33 -22.57
CA ASP A 32 -1.35 -4.37 -23.78
C ASP A 32 -1.86 -5.44 -24.76
N GLU A 33 -2.20 -6.63 -24.25
CA GLU A 33 -2.79 -7.70 -25.06
C GLU A 33 -4.21 -7.33 -25.52
N LEU A 34 -4.97 -6.61 -24.70
CA LEU A 34 -6.32 -6.18 -25.03
C LEU A 34 -6.34 -5.14 -26.15
N GLU A 35 -5.31 -4.29 -26.26
CA GLU A 35 -5.15 -3.35 -27.37
C GLU A 35 -5.05 -4.08 -28.72
N ILE A 36 -4.34 -5.22 -28.75
CA ILE A 36 -4.17 -6.03 -29.97
C ILE A 36 -5.50 -6.68 -30.36
N LEU A 37 -6.30 -7.12 -29.37
CA LEU A 37 -7.55 -7.83 -29.58
C LEU A 37 -8.76 -6.90 -29.77
N VAL A 38 -8.72 -5.70 -29.19
CA VAL A 38 -9.77 -4.68 -29.18
C VAL A 38 -9.12 -3.31 -29.43
N PRO A 39 -8.79 -2.98 -30.70
CA PRO A 39 -8.09 -1.74 -31.04
C PRO A 39 -8.82 -0.47 -30.58
N GLU A 40 -10.15 -0.52 -30.45
CA GLU A 40 -10.99 0.57 -29.96
C GLU A 40 -10.71 0.95 -28.51
N CYS A 41 -10.17 0.03 -27.70
CA CYS A 41 -9.85 0.26 -26.30
C CYS A 41 -8.54 1.04 -26.11
N ALA A 42 -7.78 1.32 -27.18
CA ALA A 42 -6.56 2.15 -27.22
C ALA A 42 -5.53 1.90 -26.10
N GLY A 43 -5.46 0.66 -25.59
CA GLY A 43 -4.47 0.18 -24.64
C GLY A 43 -4.32 1.07 -23.40
N GLU A 44 -3.07 1.43 -23.09
CA GLU A 44 -2.71 2.26 -21.94
C GLU A 44 -3.45 3.60 -21.91
N ALA A 45 -3.71 4.22 -23.07
CA ALA A 45 -4.38 5.52 -23.14
C ALA A 45 -5.82 5.49 -22.62
N SER A 46 -6.47 4.32 -22.61
CA SER A 46 -7.80 4.12 -22.04
C SER A 46 -7.80 3.17 -20.85
N HIS A 47 -6.63 2.87 -20.29
CA HIS A 47 -6.52 2.18 -19.02
C HIS A 47 -6.70 3.18 -17.88
N THR A 48 -7.64 2.88 -17.00
CA THR A 48 -7.89 3.66 -15.78
C THR A 48 -7.62 2.77 -14.58
N TRP A 49 -6.95 3.31 -13.57
CA TRP A 49 -6.76 2.57 -12.33
C TRP A 49 -8.02 2.65 -11.46
N CYS A 50 -8.29 1.56 -10.74
CA CYS A 50 -9.40 1.48 -9.82
C CYS A 50 -9.19 2.47 -8.66
N PHE A 51 -9.99 3.53 -8.61
CA PHE A 51 -9.90 4.57 -7.59
C PHE A 51 -9.97 4.00 -6.16
N LEU A 52 -10.83 3.00 -5.94
CA LEU A 52 -10.96 2.33 -4.64
C LEU A 52 -9.63 1.70 -4.21
N HIS A 53 -8.96 1.03 -5.15
CA HIS A 53 -7.68 0.39 -4.89
C HIS A 53 -6.56 1.41 -4.67
N THR A 54 -6.50 2.48 -5.47
CA THR A 54 -5.56 3.59 -5.25
C THR A 54 -5.75 4.25 -3.88
N VAL A 55 -6.99 4.49 -3.45
CA VAL A 55 -7.28 5.05 -2.12
C VAL A 55 -6.88 4.07 -1.01
N ASN A 56 -7.12 2.78 -1.19
CA ASN A 56 -6.69 1.75 -0.25
C ASN A 56 -5.17 1.74 -0.06
N LEU A 57 -4.40 1.79 -1.17
CA LEU A 57 -2.94 1.88 -1.14
C LEU A 57 -2.47 3.14 -0.41
N ILE A 58 -3.06 4.30 -0.71
CA ILE A 58 -2.73 5.56 -0.01
C ILE A 58 -3.01 5.44 1.49
N ALA A 59 -4.15 4.87 1.87
CA ALA A 59 -4.49 4.68 3.27
C ALA A 59 -3.51 3.73 3.98
N LYS A 60 -3.18 2.59 3.36
CA LYS A 60 -2.21 1.62 3.88
C LYS A 60 -0.86 2.27 4.13
N SER A 61 -0.35 3.02 3.16
CA SER A 61 0.89 3.79 3.28
C SER A 61 0.89 4.74 4.48
N LEU A 62 -0.15 5.58 4.59
CA LEU A 62 -0.21 6.58 5.65
C LEU A 62 -0.34 5.95 7.03
N ILE A 63 -1.04 4.82 7.13
CA ILE A 63 -1.22 4.08 8.39
C ILE A 63 0.06 3.33 8.78
N GLN A 64 0.78 2.78 7.80
CA GLN A 64 1.99 1.98 8.02
C GLN A 64 3.07 2.74 8.81
N GLU A 65 3.20 4.05 8.59
CA GLU A 65 4.16 4.87 9.35
C GLU A 65 3.94 4.85 10.85
N PHE A 66 2.71 4.60 11.28
CA PHE A 66 2.32 4.53 12.68
C PHE A 66 2.09 3.10 13.18
N ASP A 67 2.21 2.10 12.31
CA ASP A 67 2.02 0.71 12.70
C ASP A 67 3.17 0.27 13.62
N VAL A 68 2.84 -0.59 14.58
CA VAL A 68 3.76 -1.07 15.60
C VAL A 68 3.63 -2.59 15.65
N SER A 69 4.75 -3.29 15.48
CA SER A 69 4.72 -4.75 15.58
C SER A 69 4.19 -5.16 16.96
N LYS A 70 3.38 -6.23 17.01
CA LYS A 70 2.77 -6.72 18.25
C LYS A 70 3.80 -6.99 19.36
N LYS A 71 5.01 -7.44 18.99
CA LYS A 71 6.12 -7.67 19.91
C LYS A 71 6.67 -6.36 20.49
N ASP A 72 6.74 -5.31 19.67
CA ASP A 72 7.25 -4.01 20.09
C ASP A 72 6.21 -3.22 20.88
N ALA A 73 4.92 -3.43 20.59
CA ALA A 73 3.80 -2.92 21.37
C ALA A 73 3.84 -3.45 22.82
N GLU A 74 4.02 -4.76 22.99
CA GLU A 74 4.13 -5.41 24.31
C GLU A 74 5.35 -4.90 25.08
N HIS A 75 6.50 -4.71 24.41
CA HIS A 75 7.71 -4.15 25.02
C HIS A 75 7.51 -2.69 25.45
N ALA A 76 6.93 -1.86 24.58
CA ALA A 76 6.69 -0.44 24.85
C ALA A 76 5.70 -0.20 26.00
N LEU A 77 4.69 -1.05 26.15
CA LEU A 77 3.74 -0.99 27.26
C LEU A 77 4.38 -1.38 28.60
N ASN A 78 5.23 -2.42 28.61
CA ASN A 78 5.90 -2.90 29.82
C ASN A 78 6.96 -1.93 30.36
N GLU A 79 7.74 -1.26 29.51
CA GLU A 79 8.75 -0.27 29.96
C GLU A 79 8.14 1.07 30.39
N SER A 80 6.93 1.41 29.92
CA SER A 80 6.23 2.64 30.33
C SER A 80 5.73 2.63 31.79
N ALA A 81 5.78 1.47 32.46
CA ALA A 81 5.39 1.32 33.85
C ALA A 81 6.54 1.58 34.85
N ASP A 82 7.80 1.69 34.39
CA ASP A 82 8.99 1.59 35.27
C ASP A 82 10.02 2.75 35.19
N THR A 83 9.72 3.90 34.57
CA THR A 83 10.67 5.03 34.53
C THR A 83 10.14 6.35 35.10
N GLU A 84 10.45 6.59 36.38
CA GLU A 84 10.52 7.93 36.99
C GLU A 84 11.85 8.66 36.70
N ASP A 85 12.73 8.15 35.82
CA ASP A 85 14.00 8.82 35.49
C ASP A 85 14.21 9.01 33.98
N GLY A 86 14.49 10.26 33.62
CA GLY A 86 14.39 10.84 32.29
C GLY A 86 15.60 10.55 31.40
N GLU A 87 15.79 9.29 31.03
CA GLU A 87 16.76 8.91 30.00
C GLU A 87 16.04 8.28 28.81
N ASP A 88 15.94 9.04 27.71
CA ASP A 88 15.37 8.65 26.43
C ASP A 88 16.11 7.43 25.84
N LYS A 89 15.78 6.22 26.31
CA LYS A 89 16.04 5.01 25.53
C LYS A 89 15.15 5.10 24.29
N LEU A 90 15.80 5.25 23.13
CA LEU A 90 15.19 5.01 21.83
C LEU A 90 14.76 3.55 21.80
N ILE A 91 13.51 3.28 22.18
CA ILE A 91 12.87 2.03 21.82
C ILE A 91 12.79 2.06 20.30
N GLU A 92 13.64 1.26 19.66
CA GLU A 92 13.60 1.02 18.23
C GLU A 92 12.34 0.17 17.98
N LEU A 93 11.17 0.83 17.95
CA LEU A 93 9.93 0.24 17.50
C LEU A 93 10.17 -0.14 16.04
N ASN A 94 10.44 -1.42 15.82
CA ASN A 94 10.76 -1.90 14.48
C ASN A 94 9.46 -1.78 13.67
N THR A 95 9.43 -0.87 12.71
CA THR A 95 8.32 -0.72 11.77
C THR A 95 8.34 -1.92 10.84
N GLN A 96 7.89 -3.08 11.33
CA GLN A 96 7.85 -4.30 10.54
C GLN A 96 6.48 -4.36 9.86
N TYR A 97 6.51 -4.52 8.53
CA TYR A 97 5.34 -4.76 7.69
C TYR A 97 4.48 -5.86 8.29
N SER A 98 3.25 -5.52 8.67
CA SER A 98 2.22 -6.50 8.95
C SER A 98 1.85 -7.16 7.61
N GLU A 99 2.47 -8.31 7.31
CA GLU A 99 2.10 -9.18 6.17
C GLU A 99 0.71 -9.84 6.35
N ASP A 100 -0.05 -9.43 7.37
CA ASP A 100 -1.27 -10.09 7.85
C ASP A 100 -2.55 -9.41 7.33
N ASP A 101 -2.54 -9.02 6.05
CA ASP A 101 -3.75 -8.72 5.28
C ASP A 101 -3.80 -9.71 4.11
N ASP A 102 -4.75 -10.65 4.15
CA ASP A 102 -5.02 -11.69 3.14
C ASP A 102 -5.36 -11.16 1.73
N LEU A 103 -5.16 -9.86 1.50
CA LEU A 103 -5.18 -9.21 0.21
C LEU A 103 -3.73 -8.98 -0.21
N GLN A 104 -3.17 -9.91 -0.99
CA GLN A 104 -1.94 -9.68 -1.76
C GLN A 104 -2.17 -8.52 -2.74
N ASP A 105 -2.13 -7.31 -2.21
CA ASP A 105 -2.07 -6.09 -2.99
C ASP A 105 -0.70 -6.08 -3.62
N ASN A 106 -0.66 -6.27 -4.94
CA ASN A 106 0.59 -6.36 -5.66
C ASN A 106 1.24 -4.98 -5.64
N ASN A 107 2.15 -4.77 -4.68
CA ASN A 107 2.82 -3.51 -4.38
C ASN A 107 3.84 -3.09 -5.46
N ASP A 108 3.67 -3.57 -6.69
CA ASP A 108 4.57 -3.41 -7.81
C ASP A 108 4.77 -1.92 -8.12
N GLY A 109 5.96 -1.43 -7.81
CA GLY A 109 6.36 -0.04 -8.06
C GLY A 109 6.02 0.95 -6.95
N TRP A 110 5.43 0.49 -5.84
CA TRP A 110 5.18 1.34 -4.67
C TRP A 110 6.45 1.44 -3.81
N VAL A 111 6.93 2.66 -3.59
CA VAL A 111 8.18 2.92 -2.84
C VAL A 111 7.83 3.61 -1.54
N ASN A 112 8.21 3.01 -0.41
CA ASN A 112 8.12 3.66 0.89
C ASN A 112 9.10 4.84 0.94
N GLU A 113 8.59 6.06 1.02
CA GLU A 113 9.41 7.26 1.03
C GLU A 113 10.29 7.36 2.29
N VAL A 114 9.89 6.74 3.39
CA VAL A 114 10.67 6.73 4.65
C VAL A 114 11.94 5.90 4.52
N ASP A 115 11.93 4.86 3.68
CA ASP A 115 13.13 4.06 3.37
C ASP A 115 14.12 4.84 2.49
N LEU A 116 13.64 5.84 1.75
CA LEU A 116 14.46 6.75 0.96
C LEU A 116 15.04 7.91 1.76
N LEU A 117 14.55 8.14 2.98
CA LEU A 117 15.03 9.23 3.82
C LEU A 117 16.48 8.97 4.26
N PRO A 118 17.33 10.01 4.30
CA PRO A 118 18.60 9.93 4.99
C PRO A 118 18.38 9.46 6.44
N LYS A 119 19.28 8.61 6.96
CA LYS A 119 19.17 8.04 8.32
C LYS A 119 18.86 9.08 9.40
N TYR A 120 19.42 10.28 9.30
CA TYR A 120 19.16 11.35 10.27
C TYR A 120 17.71 11.84 10.23
N GLN A 121 17.11 11.96 9.05
CA GLN A 121 15.71 12.37 8.88
C GLN A 121 14.76 11.25 9.31
N SER A 122 15.07 10.00 8.95
CA SER A 122 14.29 8.84 9.39
C SER A 122 14.31 8.72 10.93
N THR A 123 15.45 8.93 11.57
CA THR A 123 15.56 8.92 13.04
C THR A 123 14.77 10.07 13.68
N GLU A 124 14.84 11.27 13.12
CA GLU A 124 14.07 12.43 13.59
C GLU A 124 12.57 12.22 13.42
N LEU A 125 12.14 11.64 12.29
CA LEU A 125 10.76 11.25 12.04
C LEU A 125 10.28 10.24 13.08
N GLN A 126 11.03 9.16 13.33
CA GLN A 126 10.69 8.15 14.34
C GLN A 126 10.54 8.76 15.74
N LYS A 127 11.41 9.70 16.11
CA LYS A 127 11.29 10.44 17.38
C LYS A 127 9.99 11.24 17.46
N ASN A 128 9.63 11.93 16.38
CA ASN A 128 8.44 12.78 16.33
C ASN A 128 7.12 11.98 16.34
N ILE A 129 7.09 10.81 15.70
CA ILE A 129 5.87 9.98 15.63
C ILE A 129 5.71 9.01 16.81
N ARG A 130 6.77 8.78 17.60
CA ARG A 130 6.75 7.88 18.78
C ARG A 130 5.57 8.13 19.74
N PRO A 131 5.23 9.38 20.13
CA PRO A 131 4.09 9.62 21.03
C PRO A 131 2.77 9.12 20.43
N VAL A 132 2.58 9.29 19.12
CA VAL A 132 1.38 8.86 18.40
C VAL A 132 1.33 7.33 18.33
N LYS A 133 2.45 6.68 17.99
CA LYS A 133 2.57 5.20 18.00
C LYS A 133 2.17 4.61 19.36
N LEU A 134 2.67 5.17 20.46
CA LEU A 134 2.35 4.71 21.81
C LEU A 134 0.86 4.89 22.18
N VAL A 135 0.23 5.95 21.70
CA VAL A 135 -1.20 6.18 21.90
C VAL A 135 -2.02 5.17 21.09
N LEU A 136 -1.67 4.95 19.83
CA LEU A 136 -2.39 4.01 18.96
C LEU A 136 -2.33 2.58 19.49
N VAL A 137 -1.17 2.13 19.99
CA VAL A 137 -1.02 0.83 20.67
C VAL A 137 -1.96 0.66 21.87
N LYS A 138 -2.35 1.75 22.55
CA LYS A 138 -3.27 1.69 23.70
C LYS A 138 -4.75 1.72 23.30
N VAL A 139 -5.05 2.11 22.06
CA VAL A 139 -6.42 2.29 21.55
C VAL A 139 -6.86 1.10 20.72
N CYS A 140 -5.93 0.43 20.05
CA CYS A 140 -6.13 -0.85 19.35
C CYS A 140 -6.14 -2.04 20.31
#